data_AF-N8U388-F1
#
_entry.id   AF-N8U388-F1
#
_cell.length_a   1.000
_cell.length_b   1.000
_cell.length_c   1.000
_cell.angle_alpha   90.00
_cell.angle_beta   90.00
_cell.angle_gamma   90.00
#
_symmetry.space_group_name_H-M   'P 1'
#
loop_
_entity.id
_entity.type
_entity.pdbx_description
1 polymer ?
#
loop_
_entity_poly.entity_id
_entity_poly.type
_entity_poly.pdbx_seq_one_letter_code
_entity_poly.pdbx_strand_id
1 'polypeptide(L)'
;MFSSVKMIYADLSRVIEMAWEDRTPFEAIQREYGLNESAVIELMRQNLKSSSFKLWRKRVTGRKTKHLQLRSTEISRAYCSRQYKHA
;
A
#
# COMPACT_ATOMS: atom_id res chain seq x y z
N MET A 1 21.07 11.91 6.23
CA MET A 1 20.87 12.39 4.85
C MET A 1 19.66 11.67 4.28
N PHE A 2 18.46 12.26 4.33
CA PHE A 2 17.29 11.67 3.69
C PHE A 2 17.34 12.06 2.23
N SER A 3 17.73 11.11 1.38
CA SER A 3 17.71 11.23 -0.07
C SER A 3 16.39 11.85 -0.51
N SER A 4 16.50 12.89 -1.32
CA SER A 4 15.39 13.49 -2.05
C SER A 4 14.74 12.38 -2.90
N VAL A 5 13.64 11.81 -2.39
CA VAL A 5 12.89 10.75 -3.09
C VAL A 5 12.15 11.42 -4.23
N LYS A 6 12.83 11.56 -5.36
CA LYS A 6 12.22 11.87 -6.64
C LYS A 6 11.53 10.59 -7.11
N MET A 7 10.30 10.40 -6.66
CA MET A 7 9.48 9.24 -6.99
C MET A 7 9.29 9.21 -8.51
N ILE A 8 9.79 8.17 -9.18
CA ILE A 8 9.62 7.99 -10.62
C ILE A 8 8.15 7.61 -10.84
N TYR A 9 7.54 7.99 -11.98
CA TYR A 9 6.14 7.65 -12.27
C TYR A 9 5.83 6.15 -12.09
N ALA A 10 6.79 5.27 -12.38
CA ALA A 10 6.69 3.83 -12.15
C ALA A 10 6.51 3.48 -10.66
N ASP A 11 7.23 4.15 -9.76
CA ASP A 11 7.12 3.95 -8.32
C ASP A 11 5.77 4.41 -7.79
N LEU A 12 5.24 5.51 -8.33
CA LEU A 12 3.92 6.02 -7.95
C LEU A 12 2.80 5.04 -8.35
N SER A 13 2.80 4.56 -9.60
CA SER A 13 1.84 3.53 -10.03
C SER A 13 1.93 2.28 -9.15
N ARG A 14 3.15 1.88 -8.79
CA ARG A 14 3.39 0.71 -7.95
C ARG A 14 2.88 0.88 -6.51
N VAL A 15 3.09 2.04 -5.91
CA VAL A 15 2.56 2.38 -4.58
C VAL A 15 1.02 2.37 -4.61
N ILE A 16 0.40 2.89 -5.67
CA ILE A 16 -1.07 2.86 -5.83
C ILE A 16 -1.58 1.42 -5.94
N GLU A 17 -0.93 0.56 -6.72
CA GLU A 17 -1.26 -0.87 -6.81
C GLU A 17 -1.17 -1.54 -5.44
N MET A 18 -0.04 -1.38 -4.75
CA MET A 18 0.19 -1.95 -3.42
C MET A 18 -0.84 -1.45 -2.41
N ALA A 19 -1.18 -0.17 -2.43
CA ALA A 19 -2.19 0.41 -1.54
C ALA A 19 -3.60 -0.11 -1.84
N TRP A 20 -3.89 -0.52 -3.08
CA TRP A 20 -5.17 -1.10 -3.49
C TRP A 20 -5.33 -2.57 -3.11
N GLU A 21 -4.22 -3.29 -2.93
CA GLU A 21 -4.25 -4.69 -2.51
C GLU A 21 -4.57 -4.83 -1.03
N ASP A 22 -5.69 -5.47 -0.73
CA ASP A 22 -6.15 -5.74 0.65
C ASP A 22 -5.12 -6.47 1.54
N ARG A 23 -4.13 -7.16 0.93
CA ARG A 23 -3.13 -7.98 1.64
C ARG A 23 -1.78 -7.30 1.86
N THR A 24 -1.53 -6.16 1.22
CA THR A 24 -0.26 -5.45 1.37
C THR A 24 -0.36 -4.53 2.59
N PRO A 25 0.39 -4.81 3.67
CA PRO A 25 0.39 -3.95 4.85
C PRO A 25 1.06 -2.62 4.54
N PHE A 26 0.67 -1.54 5.22
CA PHE A 26 1.30 -0.24 5.03
C PHE A 26 2.78 -0.26 5.40
N GLU A 27 3.16 -1.15 6.32
CA GLU A 27 4.51 -1.41 6.76
C GLU A 27 5.40 -1.97 5.62
N ALA A 28 4.83 -2.71 4.66
CA ALA A 28 5.58 -3.15 3.48
C ALA A 28 5.87 -1.97 2.55
N ILE A 29 4.87 -1.10 2.31
CA ILE A 29 5.03 0.11 1.51
C ILE A 29 6.05 1.06 2.17
N GLN A 30 6.01 1.18 3.50
CA GLN A 30 6.97 1.98 4.25
C GLN A 30 8.39 1.41 4.14
N ARG A 31 8.56 0.09 4.19
CA ARG A 31 9.87 -0.55 4.05
C ARG A 31 10.46 -0.38 2.65
N GLU A 32 9.64 -0.53 1.60
CA GLU A 32 10.10 -0.50 0.21
C GLU A 32 10.24 0.93 -0.34
N TYR A 33 9.35 1.85 0.05
CA TYR A 33 9.25 3.20 -0.53
C TYR A 33 9.45 4.33 0.49
N GLY A 34 9.62 4.02 1.77
CA GLY A 34 9.74 5.04 2.83
C GLY A 34 8.45 5.79 3.14
N LEU A 35 7.31 5.39 2.57
CA LEU A 35 6.02 6.06 2.76
C LEU A 35 5.26 5.45 3.93
N ASN A 36 5.03 6.26 4.96
CA ASN A 36 4.14 5.87 6.06
C ASN A 36 2.67 5.86 5.63
N GLU A 37 1.78 5.31 6.47
CA GLU A 37 0.35 5.24 6.16
C GLU A 37 -0.24 6.61 5.76
N SER A 38 0.08 7.67 6.49
CA SER A 38 -0.41 9.02 6.20
C SER A 38 0.02 9.51 4.82
N ALA A 39 1.27 9.30 4.44
CA ALA A 39 1.79 9.66 3.13
C ALA A 39 1.11 8.88 2.01
N VAL A 40 0.83 7.59 2.22
CA VAL A 40 0.07 6.75 1.27
C VAL A 40 -1.38 7.24 1.15
N ILE A 41 -2.02 7.61 2.26
CA ILE A 41 -3.39 8.16 2.23
C ILE A 41 -3.45 9.45 1.41
N GLU A 42 -2.52 10.38 1.63
CA GLU A 42 -2.46 11.63 0.87
C GLU A 42 -2.17 11.37 -0.62
N LEU A 43 -1.25 10.46 -0.92
CA LEU A 43 -0.96 10.04 -2.29
C LEU A 43 -2.20 9.48 -2.99
N MET A 44 -2.93 8.59 -2.31
CA MET A 44 -4.16 7.99 -2.84
C MET A 44 -5.27 9.04 -3.02
N ARG A 45 -5.34 10.02 -2.13
CA ARG A 45 -6.29 11.14 -2.23
C ARG A 45 -6.01 12.04 -3.44
N GLN A 46 -4.74 12.26 -3.76
CA GLN A 46 -4.33 13.08 -4.91
C GLN A 46 -4.52 12.35 -6.26
N ASN A 47 -4.37 11.02 -6.28
CA ASN A 47 -4.36 10.24 -7.52
C ASN A 47 -5.71 9.58 -7.87
N LEU A 48 -6.62 9.43 -6.91
CA LEU A 48 -7.92 8.79 -7.14
C LEU A 48 -9.05 9.81 -7.23
N LYS A 49 -10.09 9.44 -8.00
CA LYS A 49 -11.38 10.13 -7.95
C LYS A 49 -11.97 10.02 -6.54
N SER A 50 -12.67 11.07 -6.10
CA SER A 50 -13.25 11.15 -4.76
C SER A 50 -14.13 9.96 -4.37
N SER A 51 -14.89 9.40 -5.32
CA SER A 51 -15.72 8.20 -5.11
C SER A 51 -14.88 6.94 -4.88
N SER A 52 -13.85 6.72 -5.69
CA SER A 52 -12.89 5.61 -5.55
C SER A 52 -12.11 5.71 -4.24
N PHE A 53 -11.67 6.91 -3.85
CA PHE A 53 -10.98 7.14 -2.59
C PHE A 53 -11.87 6.79 -1.38
N LYS A 54 -13.14 7.20 -1.38
CA LYS A 54 -14.10 6.84 -0.32
C LYS A 54 -14.27 5.32 -0.18
N LEU A 55 -14.43 4.61 -1.31
CA LEU A 55 -14.54 3.15 -1.33
C LEU A 55 -13.28 2.46 -0.79
N TRP A 56 -12.12 2.95 -1.17
CA TRP A 56 -10.85 2.47 -0.62
C TRP A 56 -10.72 2.71 0.86
N ARG A 57 -11.01 3.93 1.33
CA ARG A 57 -10.88 4.27 2.74
C ARG A 57 -11.81 3.41 3.59
N LYS A 58 -13.04 3.14 3.11
CA LYS A 58 -13.96 2.20 3.76
C LYS A 58 -13.37 0.79 3.87
N ARG A 59 -12.71 0.29 2.83
CA ARG A 59 -12.05 -1.04 2.84
C ARG A 59 -10.85 -1.08 3.78
N VAL A 60 -10.02 -0.05 3.76
CA VAL A 60 -8.76 0.02 4.49
C VAL A 60 -8.96 0.26 5.99
N THR A 61 -9.88 1.14 6.36
CA THR A 61 -10.18 1.46 7.77
C THR A 61 -10.92 0.32 8.49
N GLY A 62 -11.66 -0.53 7.76
CA GLY A 62 -12.44 -1.63 8.35
C GLY A 62 -11.67 -2.92 8.61
N ARG A 63 -10.40 -3.03 8.22
CA ARG A 63 -9.65 -4.30 8.22
C ARG A 63 -8.63 -4.33 9.36
N LYS A 64 -8.97 -5.04 10.43
CA LYS A 64 -8.04 -5.33 11.55
C LYS A 64 -6.74 -6.00 11.08
N THR A 65 -6.79 -6.81 10.02
CA THR A 65 -5.64 -7.55 9.46
C THR A 65 -4.62 -6.71 8.69
N LYS A 66 -4.84 -5.39 8.55
CA LYS A 66 -3.91 -4.52 7.81
C LYS A 66 -2.63 -4.19 8.57
N HIS A 67 -2.66 -4.37 9.90
CA HIS A 67 -1.47 -4.34 10.74
C HIS A 67 -0.91 -5.74 10.89
N LEU A 68 0.40 -5.88 10.74
CA LEU A 68 1.13 -7.16 10.89
C LEU A 68 0.82 -7.85 12.23
N GLN A 69 0.56 -7.08 13.29
CA GLN A 69 0.26 -7.58 14.64
C GLN A 69 -1.08 -8.32 14.77
N LEU A 70 -2.04 -8.06 13.87
CA LEU A 70 -3.40 -8.63 13.94
C LEU A 70 -3.60 -9.77 12.93
N ARG A 71 -2.50 -10.23 12.33
CA ARG A 71 -2.49 -11.23 11.27
C ARG A 71 -2.25 -12.62 11.87
N SER A 72 -3.17 -13.55 11.62
CA SER A 72 -3.00 -14.95 12.01
C SER A 72 -1.77 -15.57 11.31
N THR A 73 -1.01 -16.39 12.03
CA THR A 73 0.19 -17.09 11.54
C THR A 73 -0.13 -18.05 10.39
N GLU A 74 -1.38 -18.51 10.27
CA GLU A 74 -1.83 -19.39 9.18
C GLU A 74 -1.90 -18.68 7.81
N ILE A 75 -1.82 -17.35 7.78
CA ILE A 75 -1.84 -16.55 6.55
C ILE A 75 -0.39 -16.28 6.08
N SER A 76 0.25 -17.31 5.54
CA SER A 76 1.64 -17.31 5.07
C SER A 76 1.91 -16.35 3.89
N ARG A 77 0.92 -16.06 3.04
CA ARG A 77 1.14 -15.30 1.80
C ARG A 77 0.93 -13.81 2.01
N ALA A 78 2.02 -13.04 2.08
CA ALA A 78 1.98 -11.57 2.15
C ALA A 78 1.56 -10.92 0.82
N TYR A 79 1.57 -11.67 -0.28
CA TYR A 79 1.54 -11.12 -1.63
C TYR A 79 0.58 -11.87 -2.57
N CYS A 80 0.09 -11.17 -3.60
CA CYS A 80 -0.59 -11.80 -4.73
C CYS A 80 0.41 -12.57 -5.60
N SER A 81 0.02 -13.69 -6.22
CA SER A 81 0.95 -14.48 -7.06
C SER A 81 1.53 -13.72 -8.25
N ARG A 82 0.87 -12.64 -8.69
CA ARG A 82 1.34 -11.76 -9.78
C ARG A 82 2.18 -10.57 -9.30
N GLN A 83 2.46 -10.48 -8.00
CA GLN A 83 3.07 -9.30 -7.38
C GLN A 83 4.56 -9.16 -7.66
N TYR A 84 5.23 -10.25 -8.02
CA TYR A 84 6.58 -10.24 -8.57
C TYR A 84 6.49 -10.62 -10.04
N LYS A 85 6.80 -9.67 -10.93
CA LYS A 85 7.26 -10.03 -12.27
C LYS A 85 8.63 -10.68 -12.06
N HIS A 86 8.66 -11.99 -11.90
CA HIS A 86 9.89 -12.72 -12.12
C HIS A 86 10.28 -12.52 -13.58
N ALA A 87 11.55 -12.13 -13.78
CA ALA A 87 12.23 -12.14 -15.06
C ALA A 87 12.19 -13.55 -15.68
#